data_AF-A0A9E1RB04-F1
#
_entry.id   AF-A0A9E1RB04-F1
#
_cell.length_a   1.000
_cell.length_b   1.000
_cell.length_c   1.000
_cell.angle_alpha   90.00
_cell.angle_beta   90.00
_cell.angle_gamma   90.00
#
_symmetry.space_group_name_H-M   'P 1'
#
loop_
_entity.id
_entity.type
_entity.pdbx_description
1 polymer ?
#
loop_
_entity_poly.entity_id
_entity_poly.type
_entity_poly.pdbx_seq_one_letter_code
_entity_poly.pdbx_strand_id
1 'polypeptide(L)'
;MKLIIRLLVVMALLPIHLVVNASATDQILFSHTWVKMPMPGMQMSAGYVDIENTSSNDIKIIAVRTPFSKMAELHDMVMVNKVMQMRHASDGWVIAAGTSLSLAPGGKHVMLMGVKPLESNQSETILEFNIEGLGWVAVPAALKVSMP
;
A
#
# COMPACT_ATOMS: atom_id res chain seq x y z
N MET A 1 -46.98 57.46 24.47
CA MET A 1 -47.20 56.20 25.21
C MET A 1 -46.71 55.05 24.34
N LYS A 2 -45.57 54.46 24.73
CA LYS A 2 -44.97 53.17 24.34
C LYS A 2 -44.75 52.83 22.85
N LEU A 3 -43.51 53.10 22.45
CA LEU A 3 -42.73 52.54 21.33
C LEU A 3 -42.70 50.99 21.45
N ILE A 4 -43.11 50.25 20.42
CA ILE A 4 -42.96 48.78 20.38
C ILE A 4 -42.03 48.44 19.20
N ILE A 5 -40.79 48.13 19.55
CA ILE A 5 -39.69 47.76 18.66
C ILE A 5 -40.00 46.39 18.06
N ARG A 6 -40.13 46.31 16.73
CA ARG A 6 -40.19 45.04 16.00
C ARG A 6 -38.77 44.47 15.93
N LEU A 7 -38.46 43.51 16.80
CA LEU A 7 -37.21 42.76 16.77
C LEU A 7 -37.30 41.70 15.66
N LEU A 8 -36.77 42.01 14.48
CA LEU A 8 -36.60 41.06 13.38
C LEU A 8 -35.28 40.32 13.62
N VAL A 9 -35.36 39.13 14.25
CA VAL A 9 -34.20 38.24 14.42
C VAL A 9 -33.91 37.60 13.07
N VAL A 10 -32.97 38.18 12.31
CA VAL A 10 -32.41 37.54 11.11
C VAL A 10 -31.41 36.49 11.60
N MET A 11 -31.89 35.25 11.75
CA MET A 11 -31.05 34.10 12.06
C MET A 11 -30.26 33.75 10.79
N ALA A 12 -29.04 34.27 10.68
CA ALA A 12 -28.13 33.96 9.59
C ALA A 12 -27.73 32.48 9.68
N LEU A 13 -28.30 31.63 8.81
CA LEU A 13 -27.80 30.28 8.55
C LEU A 13 -26.43 30.42 7.87
N LEU A 14 -25.36 30.32 8.66
CA LEU A 14 -24.01 30.13 8.13
C LEU A 14 -23.94 28.73 7.50
N PRO A 15 -23.54 28.59 6.22
CA PRO A 15 -23.30 27.29 5.64
C PRO A 15 -22.13 26.63 6.39
N ILE A 16 -22.41 25.47 7.00
CA ILE A 16 -21.36 24.60 7.54
C ILE A 16 -20.64 24.02 6.32
N HIS A 17 -19.50 24.59 5.97
CA HIS A 17 -18.61 24.01 4.98
C HIS A 17 -17.92 22.80 5.63
N LEU A 18 -18.38 21.60 5.29
CA LEU A 18 -17.70 20.37 5.66
C LEU A 18 -16.46 20.24 4.77
N VAL A 19 -15.31 20.67 5.28
CA VAL A 19 -14.02 20.44 4.62
C VAL A 19 -13.66 18.98 4.86
N VAL A 20 -13.89 18.12 3.86
CA VAL A 20 -13.37 16.75 3.86
C VAL A 20 -11.87 16.84 3.60
N ASN A 21 -11.07 16.72 4.65
CA ASN A 21 -9.64 16.48 4.50
C ASN A 21 -9.48 15.01 4.09
N ALA A 22 -9.19 14.76 2.81
CA ALA A 22 -8.72 13.46 2.38
C ALA A 22 -7.45 13.10 3.16
N SER A 23 -7.35 11.86 3.65
CA SER A 23 -6.14 11.39 4.31
C SER A 23 -5.00 11.41 3.29
N ALA A 24 -3.77 11.73 3.71
CA ALA A 24 -2.64 11.74 2.79
C ALA A 24 -2.42 10.36 2.12
N THR A 25 -2.83 9.28 2.78
CA THR A 25 -2.84 7.92 2.25
C THR A 25 -3.90 7.68 1.17
N ASP A 26 -5.00 8.45 1.14
CA ASP A 26 -6.06 8.30 0.12
C ASP A 26 -5.56 8.63 -1.29
N GLN A 27 -4.43 9.35 -1.38
CA GLN A 27 -3.77 9.66 -2.64
C GLN A 27 -2.84 8.54 -3.12
N ILE A 28 -2.66 7.46 -2.35
CA ILE A 28 -1.83 6.31 -2.72
C ILE A 28 -2.73 5.12 -3.00
N LEU A 29 -2.84 4.75 -4.28
CA LEU A 29 -3.72 3.69 -4.72
C LEU A 29 -2.95 2.39 -4.86
N PHE A 30 -3.49 1.32 -4.29
CA PHE A 30 -2.94 -0.03 -4.41
C PHE A 30 -3.92 -0.87 -5.23
N SER A 31 -3.43 -1.52 -6.28
CA SER A 31 -4.24 -2.36 -7.16
C SER A 31 -3.50 -3.63 -7.56
N HIS A 32 -4.24 -4.62 -8.06
CA HIS A 32 -3.72 -5.92 -8.47
C HIS A 32 -2.81 -6.59 -7.41
N THR A 33 -3.14 -6.43 -6.13
CA THR A 33 -2.33 -6.99 -5.03
C THR A 33 -2.53 -8.50 -4.94
N TRP A 34 -1.43 -9.25 -5.02
CA TRP A 34 -1.45 -10.70 -4.83
C TRP A 34 -0.14 -11.23 -4.25
N VAL A 35 -0.23 -12.38 -3.59
CA VAL A 35 0.90 -13.13 -3.08
C VAL A 35 0.92 -14.49 -3.76
N LYS A 36 2.10 -14.90 -4.24
CA LYS A 36 2.26 -16.24 -4.80
C LYS A 36 2.07 -17.28 -3.69
N MET A 37 1.31 -18.33 -3.95
CA MET A 37 1.22 -19.46 -3.03
C MET A 37 2.56 -20.21 -3.03
N PRO A 38 3.15 -20.48 -1.85
CA PRO A 38 4.36 -21.28 -1.77
C PRO A 38 4.06 -22.72 -2.19
N MET A 39 5.01 -23.37 -2.87
CA MET A 39 4.92 -24.81 -3.13
C MET A 39 5.02 -25.59 -1.80
N PRO A 40 4.43 -26.81 -1.71
CA PRO A 40 4.56 -27.64 -0.52
C PRO A 40 6.03 -27.78 -0.07
N GLY A 41 6.31 -27.45 1.20
CA GLY A 41 7.65 -27.50 1.78
C GLY A 41 8.52 -26.25 1.58
N MET A 42 8.09 -25.28 0.77
CA MET A 42 8.83 -24.03 0.57
C MET A 42 8.50 -23.00 1.66
N GLN A 43 9.53 -22.36 2.20
CA GLN A 43 9.41 -21.27 3.17
C GLN A 43 9.59 -19.87 2.56
N MET A 44 9.69 -19.79 1.24
CA MET A 44 9.90 -18.55 0.50
C MET A 44 8.71 -18.30 -0.43
N SER A 45 8.28 -17.05 -0.52
CA SER A 45 7.32 -16.61 -1.55
C SER A 45 7.56 -15.16 -1.93
N ALA A 46 6.74 -14.63 -2.84
CA ALA A 46 6.78 -13.25 -3.28
C ALA A 46 5.38 -12.62 -3.34
N GLY A 47 5.29 -11.35 -2.97
CA GLY A 47 4.13 -10.48 -3.11
C GLY A 47 4.31 -9.44 -4.22
N TYR A 48 3.20 -9.06 -4.83
CA TYR A 48 3.10 -8.22 -6.00
C TYR A 48 1.92 -7.25 -5.85
N VAL A 49 2.06 -6.05 -6.37
CA VAL A 49 1.10 -4.96 -6.26
C VAL A 49 1.46 -3.85 -7.24
N ASP A 50 0.46 -3.16 -7.77
CA ASP A 50 0.65 -1.88 -8.44
C ASP A 50 0.34 -0.75 -7.46
N ILE A 51 1.29 0.17 -7.31
CA ILE A 51 1.21 1.31 -6.40
C ILE A 51 1.22 2.59 -7.23
N GLU A 52 0.17 3.39 -7.13
CA GLU A 52 0.06 4.68 -7.83
C GLU A 52 0.08 5.82 -6.81
N ASN A 53 0.98 6.79 -7.02
CA ASN A 53 1.05 8.01 -6.23
C ASN A 53 0.31 9.12 -6.98
N THR A 54 -0.94 9.38 -6.58
CA THR A 54 -1.77 10.46 -7.14
C THR A 54 -1.57 11.80 -6.43
N SER A 55 -0.67 11.87 -5.43
CA SER A 55 -0.39 13.10 -4.70
C SER A 55 0.54 14.04 -5.47
N SER A 56 0.66 15.27 -4.97
CA SER A 56 1.58 16.28 -5.50
C SER A 56 3.01 16.17 -4.97
N ASN A 57 3.32 15.19 -4.13
CA ASN A 57 4.65 15.00 -3.54
C ASN A 57 5.17 13.59 -3.84
N ASP A 58 6.48 13.44 -3.89
CA ASP A 58 7.10 12.11 -3.92
C ASP A 58 6.78 11.36 -2.62
N ILE A 59 6.52 10.07 -2.73
CA ILE A 59 6.40 9.18 -1.58
C ILE A 59 7.51 8.14 -1.58
N LYS A 60 7.74 7.55 -0.41
CA LYS A 60 8.76 6.53 -0.23
C LYS A 60 8.20 5.34 0.55
N ILE A 61 8.22 4.16 -0.07
CA ILE A 61 7.93 2.90 0.60
C ILE A 61 9.23 2.42 1.25
N ILE A 62 9.27 2.35 2.59
CA ILE A 62 10.50 2.05 3.34
C ILE A 62 10.48 0.68 4.01
N ALA A 63 9.31 0.07 4.19
CA ALA A 63 9.20 -1.27 4.73
C ALA A 63 7.93 -1.97 4.28
N VAL A 64 7.91 -3.29 4.43
CA VAL A 64 6.72 -4.13 4.24
C VAL A 64 6.68 -5.20 5.32
N ARG A 65 5.49 -5.59 5.74
CA ARG A 65 5.28 -6.72 6.65
C ARG A 65 3.98 -7.45 6.31
N THR A 66 3.83 -8.67 6.81
CA THR A 66 2.59 -9.43 6.66
C THR A 66 2.49 -10.47 7.77
N PRO A 67 1.27 -10.79 8.24
CA PRO A 67 1.06 -11.94 9.13
C PRO A 67 1.36 -13.29 8.45
N PHE A 68 1.45 -13.34 7.11
CA PHE A 68 1.66 -14.57 6.34
C PHE A 68 3.10 -15.12 6.40
N SER A 69 4.07 -14.29 6.76
CA SER A 69 5.49 -14.66 6.80
C SER A 69 6.17 -14.17 8.07
N LYS A 70 7.30 -14.78 8.44
CA LYS A 70 8.13 -14.31 9.55
C LYS A 70 8.85 -13.00 9.22
N MET A 71 9.24 -12.82 7.96
CA MET A 71 9.94 -11.62 7.49
C MET A 71 9.46 -11.27 6.08
N ALA A 72 9.35 -9.99 5.80
CA ALA A 72 9.05 -9.46 4.48
C ALA A 72 10.02 -8.33 4.15
N GLU A 73 10.52 -8.30 2.92
CA GLU A 73 11.51 -7.32 2.48
C GLU A 73 11.16 -6.77 1.09
N LEU A 74 11.58 -5.53 0.81
CA LEU A 74 11.45 -4.91 -0.50
C LEU A 74 12.62 -5.38 -1.38
N HIS A 75 12.39 -6.06 -2.49
CA HIS A 75 13.47 -6.60 -3.33
C HIS A 75 13.42 -6.03 -4.74
N ASP A 76 14.59 -5.65 -5.24
CA ASP A 76 14.86 -5.29 -6.62
C ASP A 76 15.45 -6.47 -7.39
N MET A 77 15.30 -6.42 -8.71
CA MET A 77 16.00 -7.31 -9.63
C MET A 77 17.09 -6.51 -10.33
N VAL A 78 18.35 -6.83 -10.04
CA VAL A 78 19.53 -6.14 -10.58
C VAL A 78 20.34 -7.06 -11.48
N MET A 79 20.80 -6.54 -12.62
CA MET A 79 21.69 -7.29 -13.50
C MET A 79 23.13 -7.15 -13.00
N VAL A 80 23.74 -8.26 -12.57
CA VAL A 80 25.14 -8.33 -12.14
C VAL A 80 25.82 -9.39 -12.99
N ASN A 81 26.84 -9.00 -13.76
CA ASN A 81 27.58 -9.92 -14.64
C ASN A 81 26.69 -10.73 -15.60
N LYS A 82 25.69 -10.07 -16.21
CA LYS A 82 24.67 -10.67 -17.10
C LYS A 82 23.74 -11.69 -16.41
N VAL A 83 23.78 -11.80 -15.09
CA VAL A 83 22.86 -12.61 -14.28
C VAL A 83 21.90 -11.69 -13.54
N MET A 84 20.61 -11.97 -13.62
CA MET A 84 19.61 -11.27 -12.82
C MET A 84 19.69 -11.77 -11.37
N GLN A 85 19.87 -10.87 -10.42
CA GLN A 85 19.96 -11.17 -8.99
C GLN A 85 18.90 -10.39 -8.22
N MET A 86 18.29 -11.06 -7.25
CA MET A 86 17.41 -10.43 -6.26
C MET A 86 18.27 -9.68 -5.24
N ARG A 87 17.93 -8.44 -4.94
CA ARG A 87 18.64 -7.62 -3.95
C ARG A 87 17.65 -6.87 -3.07
N HIS A 88 17.84 -6.95 -1.76
CA HIS A 88 17.09 -6.14 -0.81
C HIS A 88 17.32 -4.63 -1.10
N ALA A 89 16.24 -3.90 -1.32
CA ALA A 89 16.19 -2.46 -1.46
C ALA A 89 16.12 -1.80 -0.07
N SER A 90 17.24 -1.77 0.64
CA SER A 90 17.32 -1.20 2.01
C SER A 90 16.94 0.28 2.08
N ASP A 91 17.15 1.00 0.99
CA ASP A 91 16.80 2.42 0.89
C ASP A 91 15.31 2.62 0.57
N GLY A 92 14.53 1.57 0.35
CA GLY A 92 13.13 1.64 -0.05
C GLY A 92 12.91 2.01 -1.52
N TRP A 93 11.66 2.33 -1.87
CA TRP A 93 11.27 2.74 -3.22
C TRP A 93 10.64 4.12 -3.20
N VAL A 94 11.25 5.05 -3.93
CA VAL A 94 10.65 6.36 -4.22
C VAL A 94 9.68 6.20 -5.38
N ILE A 95 8.48 6.74 -5.21
CA ILE A 95 7.46 6.84 -6.26
C ILE A 95 7.17 8.33 -6.44
N ALA A 96 7.59 8.87 -7.57
CA ALA A 96 7.45 10.29 -7.84
C ALA A 96 5.97 10.71 -7.90
N ALA A 97 5.69 11.98 -7.61
CA ALA A 97 4.35 12.55 -7.73
C ALA A 97 3.72 12.25 -9.10
N GLY A 98 2.50 11.73 -9.12
CA GLY A 98 1.76 11.38 -10.34
C GLY A 98 2.27 10.16 -11.09
N THR A 99 3.12 9.32 -10.48
CA THR A 99 3.69 8.12 -11.13
C THR A 99 3.28 6.82 -10.42
N SER A 100 3.55 5.70 -11.09
CA SER A 100 3.24 4.37 -10.58
C SER A 100 4.48 3.49 -10.47
N LEU A 101 4.46 2.57 -9.51
CA LEU A 101 5.42 1.50 -9.35
C LEU A 101 4.68 0.15 -9.42
N SER A 102 5.08 -0.69 -10.37
CA SER A 102 4.55 -2.05 -10.51
C SER A 102 5.54 -3.06 -9.93
N LEU A 103 5.05 -3.92 -9.05
CA LEU A 103 5.77 -5.09 -8.56
C LEU A 103 5.24 -6.32 -9.31
N ALA A 104 6.10 -6.96 -10.09
CA ALA A 104 5.72 -8.06 -10.97
C ALA A 104 6.80 -9.15 -11.00
N PRO A 105 6.44 -10.41 -11.37
CA PRO A 105 7.42 -11.48 -11.53
C PRO A 105 8.58 -11.08 -12.46
N GLY A 106 9.82 -11.26 -12.00
CA GLY A 106 11.03 -10.87 -12.74
C GLY A 106 11.44 -9.40 -12.56
N GLY A 107 10.62 -8.59 -11.89
CA GLY A 107 10.91 -7.21 -11.50
C GLY A 107 10.96 -7.03 -9.98
N LYS A 108 10.63 -5.82 -9.52
CA LYS A 108 10.50 -5.54 -8.08
C LYS A 108 9.42 -6.42 -7.45
N HIS A 109 9.64 -6.84 -6.21
CA HIS A 109 8.69 -7.70 -5.50
C HIS A 109 8.88 -7.58 -3.98
N VAL A 110 7.85 -8.00 -3.23
CA VAL A 110 7.96 -8.20 -1.79
C VAL A 110 8.48 -9.62 -1.56
N MET A 111 9.70 -9.77 -1.06
CA MET A 111 10.24 -11.08 -0.71
C MET A 111 9.69 -11.52 0.64
N LEU A 112 9.07 -12.70 0.69
CA LEU A 112 8.45 -13.28 1.88
C LEU A 112 9.26 -14.48 2.35
N MET A 113 9.72 -14.43 3.60
CA MET A 113 10.60 -15.42 4.22
C MET A 113 9.97 -16.03 5.47
N GLY A 114 10.05 -17.36 5.57
CA GLY A 114 9.37 -18.10 6.62
C GLY A 114 7.86 -18.01 6.50
N VAL A 115 7.33 -18.21 5.28
CA VAL A 115 5.87 -18.25 5.06
C VAL A 115 5.23 -19.36 5.88
N LYS A 116 4.07 -19.07 6.45
CA LYS A 116 3.30 -20.04 7.24
C LYS A 116 2.60 -21.03 6.30
N PRO A 117 2.33 -22.26 6.75
CA PRO A 117 1.42 -23.15 6.04
C PRO A 117 0.09 -22.45 5.80
N LEU A 118 -0.47 -22.63 4.60
CA LEU A 118 -1.79 -22.12 4.28
C LEU A 118 -2.83 -22.81 5.16
N GLU A 119 -3.74 -22.03 5.75
CA GLU A 119 -4.92 -22.58 6.40
C GLU A 119 -5.90 -23.12 5.37
N SER A 120 -6.73 -24.09 5.75
CA SER A 120 -7.75 -24.63 4.85
C SER A 120 -8.68 -23.51 4.38
N ASN A 121 -8.85 -23.37 3.06
CA ASN A 121 -9.65 -22.30 2.41
C ASN A 121 -9.09 -20.88 2.54
N GLN A 122 -7.83 -20.69 2.92
CA GLN A 122 -7.22 -19.37 2.90
C GLN A 122 -6.96 -18.91 1.46
N SER A 123 -7.75 -17.94 0.99
CA SER A 123 -7.60 -17.35 -0.35
C SER A 123 -6.95 -15.98 -0.37
N GLU A 124 -6.74 -15.37 0.80
CA GLU A 124 -6.26 -13.99 0.93
C GLU A 124 -5.31 -13.82 2.13
N THR A 125 -4.52 -12.76 2.08
CA THR A 125 -3.73 -12.23 3.18
C THR A 125 -3.66 -10.71 3.10
N ILE A 126 -2.84 -10.08 3.94
CA ILE A 126 -2.62 -8.63 3.94
C ILE A 126 -1.12 -8.38 3.77
N LEU A 127 -0.76 -7.46 2.88
CA LEU A 127 0.55 -6.83 2.82
C LEU A 127 0.43 -5.44 3.44
N GLU A 128 1.19 -5.16 4.49
CA GLU A 128 1.24 -3.84 5.11
C GLU A 128 2.49 -3.10 4.65
N PHE A 129 2.33 -1.96 3.99
CA PHE A 129 3.44 -1.13 3.52
C PHE A 129 3.63 0.06 4.46
N ASN A 130 4.87 0.32 4.87
CA ASN A 130 5.21 1.54 5.58
C ASN A 130 5.63 2.60 4.56
N ILE A 131 4.85 3.68 4.51
CA ILE A 131 5.15 4.86 3.71
C ILE A 131 5.78 5.90 4.64
N GLU A 132 6.96 6.38 4.28
CA GLU A 132 7.71 7.35 5.07
C GLU A 132 6.85 8.58 5.38
N GLY A 133 6.72 8.93 6.66
CA GLY A 133 5.90 10.05 7.13
C GLY A 133 4.37 9.80 7.15
N LEU A 134 3.86 8.77 6.48
CA LEU A 134 2.42 8.45 6.45
C LEU A 134 2.05 7.20 7.25
N GLY A 135 3.03 6.36 7.59
CA GLY A 135 2.82 5.18 8.44
C GLY A 135 2.44 3.92 7.67
N TRP A 136 1.81 2.97 8.36
CA TRP A 136 1.48 1.65 7.80
C TRP A 136 0.13 1.64 7.10
N VAL A 137 0.09 1.08 5.90
CA VAL A 137 -1.11 0.92 5.08
C VAL A 137 -1.33 -0.56 4.79
N ALA A 138 -2.47 -1.09 5.24
CA ALA A 138 -2.85 -2.47 5.03
C ALA A 138 -3.51 -2.66 3.65
N VAL A 139 -2.96 -3.55 2.85
CA VAL A 139 -3.42 -3.83 1.49
C VAL A 139 -3.82 -5.31 1.40
N PRO A 140 -5.11 -5.64 1.21
CA PRO A 140 -5.55 -7.01 0.96
C PRO A 140 -4.86 -7.58 -0.28
N ALA A 141 -4.42 -8.83 -0.19
CA ALA A 141 -3.67 -9.51 -1.23
C ALA A 141 -4.27 -10.90 -1.48
N ALA A 142 -4.63 -11.19 -2.72
CA ALA A 142 -5.11 -12.52 -3.10
C ALA A 142 -3.95 -13.53 -3.08
N LEU A 143 -4.15 -14.72 -2.53
CA LEU A 143 -3.20 -15.83 -2.63
C LEU A 143 -3.45 -16.59 -3.94
N LYS A 144 -2.44 -16.69 -4.81
CA LYS A 144 -2.58 -17.32 -6.13
C LYS A 144 -1.37 -18.14 -6.54
N VAL A 145 -1.57 -19.17 -7.36
CA VAL A 145 -0.48 -20.00 -7.90
C VAL A 145 0.31 -19.28 -9.01
N SER A 146 -0.38 -18.44 -9.79
CA SER A 146 0.16 -17.67 -10.91
C SER A 146 -0.41 -16.25 -10.95
N MET A 147 0.18 -15.40 -11.80
CA MET A 147 -0.31 -14.05 -12.08
C MET A 147 -1.80 -14.08 -12.51
N PRO A 148 -2.62 -13.11 -12.08
CA PRO A 148 -3.98 -12.93 -12.59
C PRO A 148 -4.03 -12.68 -14.10
#